data_AF-A0AA85GIN0-F1
#
_entry.id   AF-A0AA85GIN0-F1
#
_cell.length_a   1.000
_cell.length_b   1.000
_cell.length_c   1.000
_cell.angle_alpha   90.00
_cell.angle_beta   90.00
_cell.angle_gamma   90.00
#
_symmetry.space_group_name_H-M   'P 1'
#
loop_
_entity.id
_entity.type
_entity.pdbx_description
1 polymer ?
#
loop_
_entity_poly.entity_id
_entity_poly.type
_entity_poly.pdbx_seq_one_letter_code
_entity_poly.pdbx_strand_id
1 'polypeptide(L)'
;MNTAFFYFQNNSFHYELSSFSFVLPDLINEKFKNENKTIDQFIDCASKMSAGELGLELIKDVKYTMQTKREKYNQYNVNKSKTWTSCIHEQQQIFQKMKDTYLVHICIGYITNRNQDIDTLYNDIVHKEIRIRYYNYHLFKHQLLTDINNEMKESR
;
A
#
# COMPACT_ATOMS: atom_id res chain seq x y z
N MET A 1 4.82 -10.23 -21.44
CA MET A 1 4.55 -8.88 -20.89
C MET A 1 4.38 -9.01 -19.39
N ASN A 2 5.39 -8.61 -18.61
CA ASN A 2 5.53 -8.91 -17.18
C ASN A 2 5.65 -7.64 -16.31
N THR A 3 5.11 -6.50 -16.74
CA THR A 3 5.52 -5.21 -16.16
C THR A 3 4.41 -4.39 -15.50
N ALA A 4 3.16 -4.85 -15.48
CA ALA A 4 2.02 -3.97 -15.18
C ALA A 4 1.54 -3.95 -13.70
N PHE A 5 1.95 -4.89 -12.86
CA PHE A 5 1.59 -4.91 -11.43
C PHE A 5 2.76 -4.60 -10.48
N PHE A 6 3.92 -4.22 -11.04
CA PHE A 6 5.17 -4.07 -10.29
C PHE A 6 5.21 -2.92 -9.28
N TYR A 7 4.18 -2.07 -9.19
CA TYR A 7 4.15 -1.02 -8.17
C TYR A 7 3.82 -1.51 -6.76
N PHE A 8 3.34 -2.75 -6.59
CA PHE A 8 3.14 -3.33 -5.26
C PHE A 8 4.36 -4.05 -4.69
N GLN A 9 5.34 -4.44 -5.52
CA GLN A 9 6.51 -5.21 -5.07
C GLN A 9 7.83 -4.42 -5.07
N ASN A 10 8.01 -3.41 -5.94
CA ASN A 10 9.31 -2.72 -6.06
C ASN A 10 9.50 -1.49 -5.16
N ASN A 11 8.54 -1.17 -4.30
CA ASN A 11 8.76 -0.26 -3.18
C ASN A 11 8.81 -1.03 -1.86
N SER A 12 9.62 -2.08 -1.83
CA SER A 12 10.63 -2.12 -0.77
C SER A 12 11.51 -0.90 -1.00
N PHE A 13 11.06 0.29 -0.57
CA PHE A 13 11.96 1.41 -0.42
C PHE A 13 13.05 0.88 0.49
N HIS A 14 14.25 0.69 -0.07
CA HIS A 14 15.45 0.88 0.71
C HIS A 14 15.28 2.24 1.37
N TYR A 15 14.90 2.22 2.65
CA TYR A 15 15.02 3.38 3.50
C TYR A 15 16.53 3.60 3.70
N GLU A 16 17.19 4.18 2.72
CA GLU A 16 18.32 5.04 3.05
C GLU A 16 17.72 6.24 3.75
N LEU A 17 17.77 6.19 5.09
CA LEU A 17 17.66 7.34 5.96
C LEU A 17 18.73 8.36 5.53
N SER A 18 18.38 9.22 4.58
CA SER A 18 19.14 10.45 4.35
C SER A 18 18.90 11.36 5.56
N SER A 19 19.90 11.32 6.42
CA SER A 19 20.11 12.12 7.62
C SER A 19 19.66 13.57 7.46
N PHE A 20 18.56 13.95 8.12
CA PHE A 20 18.40 15.31 8.63
C PHE A 20 19.20 15.39 9.94
N SER A 21 20.42 15.93 9.87
CA SER A 21 21.24 16.16 11.06
C SER A 21 20.72 17.39 11.81
N PHE A 22 20.17 17.18 13.00
CA PHE A 22 20.11 18.21 14.03
C PHE A 22 21.02 17.77 15.18
N VAL A 23 22.10 18.49 15.41
CA VAL A 23 23.10 18.20 16.46
C VAL A 23 22.70 18.91 17.75
N LEU A 24 22.48 18.17 18.84
CA LEU A 24 22.56 18.66 20.22
C LEU A 24 22.95 17.50 21.19
N PRO A 25 23.69 17.75 22.29
CA PRO A 25 24.74 16.86 22.77
C PRO A 25 24.35 15.88 23.89
N ASP A 26 24.56 14.60 23.59
CA ASP A 26 25.13 13.49 24.36
C ASP A 26 24.65 13.06 25.77
N LEU A 27 23.90 13.86 26.56
CA LEU A 27 23.29 13.35 27.82
C LEU A 27 21.77 13.14 27.74
N ILE A 28 21.12 13.77 26.75
CA ILE A 28 19.72 13.51 26.37
C ILE A 28 19.61 12.19 25.58
N ASN A 29 20.74 11.72 25.03
CA ASN A 29 20.77 10.66 24.02
C ASN A 29 20.36 9.27 24.50
N GLU A 30 20.54 8.88 25.77
CA GLU A 30 20.19 7.50 26.19
C GLU A 30 18.70 7.30 26.44
N LYS A 31 18.02 8.27 27.06
CA LYS A 31 16.58 8.20 27.32
C LYS A 31 15.79 8.34 26.02
N PHE A 32 16.20 9.27 25.16
CA PHE A 32 15.58 9.48 23.85
C PHE A 32 15.96 8.42 22.80
N LYS A 33 17.10 7.71 22.93
CA LYS A 33 17.41 6.58 22.04
C LYS A 33 16.40 5.44 22.14
N ASN A 34 15.92 5.14 23.35
CA ASN A 34 14.92 4.11 23.54
C ASN A 34 13.52 4.61 23.12
N GLU A 35 13.18 5.87 23.41
CA GLU A 35 11.93 6.49 22.97
C GLU A 35 11.84 6.63 21.43
N ASN A 36 12.93 6.98 20.74
CA ASN A 36 12.97 7.01 19.27
C ASN A 36 12.77 5.62 18.68
N LYS A 37 13.43 4.59 19.22
CA LYS A 37 13.23 3.20 18.76
C LYS A 37 11.77 2.77 18.87
N THR A 38 11.08 3.17 19.93
CA THR A 38 9.66 2.87 20.11
C THR A 38 8.75 3.63 19.15
N ILE A 39 9.06 4.90 18.87
CA ILE A 39 8.30 5.71 17.90
C ILE A 39 8.49 5.16 16.48
N ASP A 40 9.71 4.80 16.11
CA ASP A 40 10.01 4.18 14.81
C ASP A 40 9.28 2.84 14.64
N GLN A 41 9.24 2.02 15.70
CA GLN A 41 8.47 0.78 15.73
C GLN A 41 6.96 1.02 15.61
N PHE A 42 6.43 2.06 16.27
CA PHE A 42 5.05 2.49 16.11
C PHE A 42 4.76 2.91 14.66
N ILE A 43 5.60 3.77 14.08
CA ILE A 43 5.44 4.27 12.70
C ILE A 43 5.47 3.12 11.70
N ASP A 44 6.43 2.18 11.83
CA ASP A 44 6.51 1.00 10.96
C ASP A 44 5.27 0.11 11.10
N CYS A 45 4.85 -0.17 12.34
CA CYS A 45 3.67 -1.00 12.60
C CYS A 45 2.39 -0.35 12.05
N ALA A 46 2.16 0.93 12.36
CA ALA A 46 1.00 1.68 11.89
C ALA A 46 0.98 1.80 10.37
N SER A 47 2.13 2.01 9.73
CA SER A 47 2.25 2.06 8.27
C SER A 47 1.83 0.73 7.63
N LYS A 48 2.31 -0.40 8.16
CA LYS A 48 1.97 -1.73 7.62
C LYS A 48 0.51 -2.11 7.89
N MET A 49 -0.03 -1.71 9.04
CA MET A 49 -1.45 -1.87 9.36
C MET A 49 -2.32 -1.09 8.36
N SER A 50 -2.07 0.22 8.19
CA SER A 50 -2.82 1.05 7.26
C SER A 50 -2.68 0.59 5.81
N ALA A 51 -1.47 0.17 5.39
CA ALA A 51 -1.25 -0.41 4.06
C ALA A 51 -2.04 -1.71 3.84
N GLY A 52 -2.12 -2.58 4.86
CA GLY A 52 -2.94 -3.80 4.82
C GLY A 52 -4.42 -3.51 4.65
N GLU A 53 -4.97 -2.59 5.46
CA GLU A 53 -6.38 -2.21 5.40
C GLU A 53 -6.76 -1.55 4.07
N LEU A 54 -6.05 -0.50 3.69
CA LEU A 54 -6.32 0.25 2.46
C LEU A 54 -5.95 -0.55 1.21
N GLY A 55 -4.96 -1.43 1.28
CA GLY A 55 -4.64 -2.39 0.23
C GLY A 55 -5.79 -3.36 -0.05
N LEU A 56 -6.45 -3.88 0.99
CA LEU A 56 -7.64 -4.73 0.83
C LEU A 56 -8.84 -3.95 0.25
N GLU A 57 -9.02 -2.68 0.62
CA GLU A 57 -10.03 -1.82 -0.02
C GLU A 57 -9.74 -1.63 -1.51
N LEU A 58 -8.50 -1.34 -1.86
CA LEU A 58 -8.09 -1.22 -3.26
C LEU A 58 -8.38 -2.50 -4.05
N ILE A 59 -8.09 -3.67 -3.49
CA ILE A 59 -8.38 -4.96 -4.15
C ILE A 59 -9.88 -5.10 -4.45
N LYS A 60 -10.76 -4.64 -3.54
CA LYS A 60 -12.21 -4.64 -3.80
C LYS A 60 -12.56 -3.74 -4.99
N ASP A 61 -12.03 -2.52 -5.03
CA ASP A 61 -12.28 -1.56 -6.11
C ASP A 61 -11.79 -2.06 -7.47
N VAL A 62 -10.60 -2.68 -7.47
CA VAL A 62 -9.98 -3.29 -8.65
C VAL A 62 -10.85 -4.43 -9.19
N LYS A 63 -11.29 -5.36 -8.32
CA LYS A 63 -12.17 -6.47 -8.72
C LYS A 63 -13.49 -5.98 -9.31
N TYR A 64 -14.12 -5.00 -8.65
CA TYR A 64 -15.34 -4.38 -9.14
C TYR A 64 -15.13 -3.72 -10.52
N THR A 65 -14.04 -2.99 -10.69
CA THR A 65 -13.70 -2.35 -11.97
C THR A 65 -13.48 -3.39 -13.07
N MET A 66 -12.78 -4.48 -12.79
CA MET A 66 -12.62 -5.56 -13.76
C MET A 66 -13.96 -6.17 -14.20
N GLN A 67 -14.83 -6.45 -13.23
CA GLN A 67 -16.15 -7.03 -13.51
C GLN A 67 -16.96 -6.10 -14.43
N THR A 68 -17.09 -4.83 -14.06
CA THR A 68 -17.86 -3.84 -14.83
C THR A 68 -17.30 -3.63 -16.24
N LYS A 69 -15.97 -3.64 -16.42
CA LYS A 69 -15.36 -3.55 -17.76
C LYS A 69 -15.58 -4.83 -18.55
N ARG A 70 -15.48 -6.00 -17.95
CA ARG A 70 -15.75 -7.27 -18.61
C ARG A 70 -17.20 -7.35 -19.11
N GLU A 71 -18.17 -6.93 -18.31
CA GLU A 71 -19.58 -6.85 -18.72
C GLU A 71 -19.76 -5.90 -19.90
N LYS A 72 -19.12 -4.73 -19.88
CA LYS A 72 -19.21 -3.74 -20.95
C LYS A 72 -18.55 -4.17 -22.27
N TYR A 73 -17.46 -4.93 -22.20
CA TYR A 73 -16.66 -5.32 -23.37
C TYR A 73 -16.74 -6.82 -23.71
N ASN A 74 -17.70 -7.56 -23.14
CA ASN A 74 -17.96 -9.00 -23.30
C ASN A 74 -17.82 -9.51 -24.75
N GLN A 75 -18.24 -8.73 -25.74
CA GLN A 75 -18.15 -9.06 -27.16
C GLN A 75 -16.71 -9.22 -27.70
N TYR A 76 -15.69 -8.79 -26.96
CA TYR A 76 -14.27 -8.97 -27.28
C TYR A 76 -13.67 -10.02 -26.36
N ASN A 77 -12.96 -11.00 -26.92
CA ASN A 77 -12.38 -12.10 -26.17
C ASN A 77 -11.14 -11.60 -25.40
N VAL A 78 -11.35 -11.03 -24.20
CA VAL A 78 -10.29 -10.41 -23.40
C VAL A 78 -9.39 -11.49 -22.77
N ASN A 79 -8.39 -11.94 -23.53
CA ASN A 79 -7.52 -13.07 -23.20
C ASN A 79 -6.60 -12.79 -22.00
N LYS A 80 -6.28 -11.52 -21.69
CA LYS A 80 -5.43 -11.19 -20.52
C LYS A 80 -6.12 -11.33 -19.16
N SER A 81 -7.42 -11.66 -19.09
CA SER A 81 -8.17 -11.73 -17.82
C SER A 81 -7.56 -12.65 -16.76
N LYS A 82 -6.96 -13.78 -17.16
CA LYS A 82 -6.34 -14.75 -16.23
C LYS A 82 -5.12 -14.19 -15.48
N THR A 83 -4.25 -13.44 -16.17
CA THR A 83 -3.04 -12.86 -15.56
C THR A 83 -3.40 -11.85 -14.48
N TRP A 84 -4.38 -10.98 -14.74
CA TRP A 84 -4.87 -10.01 -13.78
C TRP A 84 -5.44 -10.66 -12.52
N THR A 85 -6.24 -11.72 -12.69
CA THR A 85 -6.82 -12.46 -11.58
C THR A 85 -5.75 -13.07 -10.67
N SER A 86 -4.67 -13.63 -11.23
CA SER A 86 -3.56 -14.16 -10.43
C SER A 86 -2.86 -13.07 -9.62
N CYS A 87 -2.48 -11.96 -10.27
CA CYS A 87 -1.81 -10.85 -9.57
C CYS A 87 -2.67 -10.27 -8.43
N ILE A 88 -3.97 -10.10 -8.67
CA ILE A 88 -4.90 -9.59 -7.64
C ILE A 88 -5.02 -10.57 -6.48
N HIS A 89 -5.04 -11.87 -6.76
CA HIS A 89 -5.09 -12.88 -5.71
C HIS A 89 -3.85 -12.86 -4.81
N GLU A 90 -2.65 -12.81 -5.41
CA GLU A 90 -1.39 -12.70 -4.68
C GLU A 90 -1.33 -11.43 -3.81
N GLN A 91 -1.71 -10.29 -4.38
CA GLN A 91 -1.74 -9.02 -3.63
C GLN A 91 -2.76 -9.05 -2.48
N GLN A 92 -3.93 -9.65 -2.70
CA GLN A 92 -4.91 -9.83 -1.64
C GLN A 92 -4.34 -10.63 -0.47
N GLN A 93 -3.59 -11.71 -0.74
CA GLN A 93 -2.97 -12.51 0.32
C GLN A 93 -1.92 -11.71 1.11
N ILE A 94 -1.12 -10.87 0.44
CA ILE A 94 -0.13 -10.00 1.08
C ILE A 94 -0.80 -9.02 2.02
N PHE A 95 -1.82 -8.30 1.55
CA PHE A 95 -2.53 -7.32 2.38
C PHE A 95 -3.31 -7.96 3.52
N GLN A 96 -3.89 -9.14 3.29
CA GLN A 96 -4.55 -9.92 4.33
C GLN A 96 -3.54 -10.28 5.43
N LYS A 97 -2.36 -10.79 5.06
CA LYS A 97 -1.29 -11.10 6.01
C LYS A 97 -0.85 -9.85 6.78
N MET A 98 -0.71 -8.70 6.13
CA MET A 98 -0.37 -7.44 6.81
C MET A 98 -1.45 -7.07 7.84
N LYS A 99 -2.72 -7.06 7.46
CA LYS A 99 -3.83 -6.75 8.36
C LYS A 99 -3.90 -7.70 9.55
N ASP A 100 -3.64 -8.98 9.34
CA ASP A 100 -3.72 -9.99 10.41
C ASP A 100 -2.49 -9.95 11.33
N THR A 101 -1.34 -9.48 10.83
CA THR A 101 -0.08 -9.40 11.60
C THR A 101 0.02 -8.11 12.41
N TYR A 102 -0.36 -6.97 11.82
CA TYR A 102 -0.19 -5.64 12.41
C TYR A 102 -1.53 -5.16 12.96
N LEU A 103 -1.79 -5.48 14.23
CA LEU A 103 -3.04 -5.12 14.91
C LEU A 103 -2.89 -3.80 15.67
N VAL A 104 -3.98 -3.03 15.75
CA VAL A 104 -4.03 -1.71 16.42
C VAL A 104 -3.42 -1.75 17.82
N HIS A 105 -3.77 -2.76 18.63
CA HIS A 105 -3.28 -2.88 20.01
C HIS A 105 -1.77 -3.21 20.06
N ILE A 106 -1.24 -3.93 19.07
CA ILE A 106 0.21 -4.20 18.96
C ILE A 106 0.93 -2.90 18.65
N CYS A 107 0.45 -2.13 17.67
CA CYS A 107 1.09 -0.87 17.28
C CYS A 107 1.06 0.15 18.42
N ILE A 108 -0.09 0.33 19.08
CA ILE A 108 -0.21 1.20 20.25
C ILE A 108 0.64 0.69 21.43
N GLY A 109 0.93 -0.60 21.51
CA GLY A 109 1.81 -1.17 22.54
C GLY A 109 3.27 -0.66 22.46
N TYR A 110 3.70 -0.12 21.31
CA TYR A 110 5.04 0.49 21.20
C TYR A 110 5.13 1.86 21.87
N ILE A 111 4.02 2.56 22.09
CA ILE A 111 4.04 3.90 22.70
C ILE A 111 3.68 3.83 24.19
N THR A 112 4.43 4.55 25.01
CA THR A 112 4.19 4.62 26.47
C THR A 112 3.20 5.71 26.85
N ASN A 113 3.12 6.80 26.08
CA ASN A 113 2.17 7.89 26.27
C ASN A 113 1.63 8.35 24.91
N ARG A 114 0.34 8.08 24.66
CA ARG A 114 -0.34 8.65 23.50
C ARG A 114 -0.56 10.13 23.73
N ASN A 115 0.04 10.96 22.90
CA ASN A 115 -0.12 12.40 22.90
C ASN A 115 -0.55 12.88 21.50
N GLN A 116 -0.73 14.19 21.36
CA GLN A 116 -1.14 14.81 20.11
C GLN A 116 -0.15 14.59 18.95
N ASP A 117 1.14 14.40 19.23
CA ASP A 117 2.16 14.15 18.20
C ASP A 117 1.99 12.75 17.59
N ILE A 118 1.70 11.74 18.42
CA ILE A 118 1.39 10.38 17.96
C ILE A 118 0.14 10.37 17.08
N ASP A 119 -0.89 11.13 17.45
CA ASP A 119 -2.11 11.23 16.65
C ASP A 119 -1.84 11.92 15.30
N THR A 120 -1.01 12.97 15.30
CA THR A 120 -0.53 13.63 14.07
C THR A 120 0.21 12.64 13.16
N LEU A 121 1.16 11.89 13.71
CA LEU A 121 1.93 10.88 12.97
C LEU A 121 1.02 9.80 12.38
N TYR A 122 0.06 9.31 13.15
CA TYR A 122 -0.90 8.32 12.67
C TYR A 122 -1.74 8.86 11.50
N ASN A 123 -2.24 10.10 11.62
CA ASN A 123 -3.01 10.74 10.57
C ASN A 123 -2.18 10.94 9.29
N ASP A 124 -0.91 11.29 9.40
CA ASP A 124 0.00 11.43 8.25
C ASP A 124 0.22 10.09 7.53
N ILE A 125 0.40 9.02 8.30
CA ILE A 125 0.50 7.65 7.77
C ILE A 125 -0.77 7.28 6.99
N VAL A 126 -1.95 7.48 7.60
CA VAL A 126 -3.23 7.18 6.96
C VAL A 126 -3.42 8.01 5.69
N HIS A 127 -3.15 9.31 5.72
CA HIS A 127 -3.25 10.17 4.53
C HIS A 127 -2.30 9.75 3.41
N LYS A 128 -1.07 9.35 3.74
CA LYS A 128 -0.12 8.81 2.77
C LYS A 128 -0.67 7.55 2.10
N GLU A 129 -1.16 6.59 2.88
CA GLU A 129 -1.67 5.33 2.33
C GLU A 129 -2.96 5.53 1.51
N ILE A 130 -3.82 6.48 1.88
CA ILE A 130 -4.99 6.87 1.07
C ILE A 130 -4.53 7.39 -0.31
N ARG A 131 -3.50 8.25 -0.35
CA ARG A 131 -2.95 8.75 -1.62
C ARG A 131 -2.39 7.60 -2.46
N ILE A 132 -1.62 6.71 -1.86
CA ILE A 132 -1.05 5.52 -2.54
C ILE A 132 -2.17 4.67 -3.13
N ARG A 133 -3.22 4.34 -2.36
CA ARG A 133 -4.40 3.62 -2.85
C ARG A 133 -5.01 4.30 -4.07
N TYR A 134 -5.25 5.61 -3.99
CA TYR A 134 -5.85 6.37 -5.09
C TYR A 134 -5.00 6.32 -6.37
N TYR A 135 -3.70 6.59 -6.25
CA TYR A 135 -2.79 6.51 -7.40
C TYR A 135 -2.78 5.11 -8.03
N ASN A 136 -2.67 4.07 -7.20
CA ASN A 136 -2.65 2.70 -7.68
C ASN A 136 -3.96 2.29 -8.38
N TYR A 137 -5.11 2.74 -7.85
CA TYR A 137 -6.41 2.49 -8.49
C TYR A 137 -6.48 3.13 -9.88
N HIS A 138 -6.05 4.38 -10.02
CA HIS A 138 -6.08 5.09 -11.30
C HIS A 138 -5.10 4.50 -12.32
N LEU A 139 -3.90 4.11 -11.89
CA LEU A 139 -2.93 3.41 -12.72
C LEU A 139 -3.48 2.07 -13.22
N PHE A 140 -4.04 1.27 -12.32
CA PHE A 140 -4.69 0.01 -12.68
C PHE A 140 -5.79 0.23 -13.73
N LYS A 141 -6.69 1.18 -13.49
CA LYS A 141 -7.79 1.49 -14.41
C LYS A 141 -7.29 1.92 -15.78
N HIS A 142 -6.25 2.76 -15.82
CA HIS A 142 -5.64 3.18 -17.08
C HIS A 142 -5.08 1.99 -17.84
N GLN A 143 -4.29 1.15 -17.17
CA GLN A 143 -3.68 -0.04 -17.78
C GLN A 143 -4.73 -1.02 -18.30
N LEU A 144 -5.77 -1.32 -17.50
CA LEU A 144 -6.86 -2.20 -17.89
C LEU A 144 -7.54 -1.71 -19.19
N LEU A 145 -7.81 -0.41 -19.29
CA LEU A 145 -8.44 0.17 -20.49
C LEU A 145 -7.50 0.11 -21.70
N THR A 146 -6.20 0.35 -21.50
CA THR A 146 -5.19 0.23 -22.56
C THR A 146 -5.10 -1.20 -23.10
N ASP A 147 -5.11 -2.20 -22.21
CA ASP A 147 -5.08 -3.61 -22.63
C ASP A 147 -6.34 -4.01 -23.40
N ILE A 148 -7.53 -3.63 -22.91
CA ILE A 148 -8.79 -3.86 -23.63
C ILE A 148 -8.74 -3.22 -25.03
N ASN A 149 -8.26 -1.98 -25.14
CA ASN A 149 -8.18 -1.27 -26.41
C ASN A 149 -7.21 -1.94 -27.40
N ASN A 150 -6.09 -2.47 -26.92
CA ASN A 150 -5.12 -3.18 -27.76
C ASN A 150 -5.70 -4.50 -28.28
N GLU A 151 -6.35 -5.29 -27.43
CA GLU A 151 -7.00 -6.54 -27.84
C GLU A 151 -8.14 -6.29 -28.85
N MET A 152 -8.89 -5.20 -28.68
CA MET A 152 -9.91 -4.76 -29.64
C MET A 152 -9.33 -4.41 -31.02
N LYS A 153 -8.11 -3.86 -31.08
CA LYS A 153 -7.42 -3.55 -32.35
C LYS A 153 -6.89 -4.80 -33.03
N GLU A 154 -6.36 -5.76 -32.27
CA GLU A 154 -5.85 -7.03 -32.79
C GLU A 154 -6.96 -7.97 -33.31
N SER A 155 -8.20 -7.77 -32.84
CA SER A 155 -9.37 -8.56 -33.26
C SER A 155 -10.07 -8.03 -34.53
N ARG A 156 -9.54 -6.96 -35.15
CA ARG A 156 -10.05 -6.35 -36.39
C ARG A 156 -9.14 -6.69 -37.57
#